data_AF-A0A7X3GMP8-F1
#
_entry.id   AF-A0A7X3GMP8-F1
#
_cell.length_a   1.000
_cell.length_b   1.000
_cell.length_c   1.000
_cell.angle_alpha   90.00
_cell.angle_beta   90.00
_cell.angle_gamma   90.00
#
_symmetry.space_group_name_H-M   'P 1'
#
loop_
_entity.id
_entity.type
_entity.pdbx_description
1 polymer ?
#
loop_
_entity_poly.entity_id
_entity_poly.type
_entity_poly.pdbx_seq_one_letter_code
_entity_poly.pdbx_strand_id
1 'polypeptide(L)'
;HIISDGTSIGIMVQEFVQLYHGAELAPLRIQYKDYAAWQQAEVQSERLKKQEAYWLEVCSGEIPVLNLPTDYARPAVKSFKGNTFEFVIDRQRSEGLRQLAAQTGTTLYMVLLSAYTTLLSKYSGQEDIIVGTPIAGRAHADLQQMLGMFVNTLAMRNAPSGEKSFHAYVQEVKENALRAYENQDY
;
A
#
# COMPACT_ATOMS: atom_id res chain seq x y z
N HIS A 1 -4.42 5.79 16.00
CA HIS A 1 -3.57 4.96 15.13
C HIS A 1 -2.67 3.98 15.90
N ILE A 2 -1.99 4.36 16.99
CA ILE A 2 -0.99 3.47 17.62
C ILE A 2 -1.51 2.11 18.15
N ILE A 3 -2.80 2.01 18.51
CA ILE A 3 -3.44 0.76 18.96
C ILE A 3 -4.46 0.20 17.96
N SER A 4 -4.64 0.84 16.79
CA SER A 4 -5.70 0.48 15.83
C SER A 4 -5.44 1.08 14.45
N ASP A 5 -5.65 0.26 13.43
CA ASP A 5 -5.63 0.61 12.00
C ASP A 5 -7.01 0.50 11.34
N GLY A 6 -7.10 0.72 10.02
CA GLY A 6 -8.37 0.67 9.28
C GLY A 6 -9.05 -0.70 9.35
N THR A 7 -8.27 -1.79 9.28
CA THR A 7 -8.78 -3.15 9.44
C THR A 7 -9.32 -3.39 10.85
N SER A 8 -8.61 -2.90 11.88
CA SER A 8 -9.03 -3.00 13.28
C SER A 8 -10.37 -2.30 13.53
N ILE A 9 -10.61 -1.15 12.90
CA ILE A 9 -11.91 -0.47 13.01
C ILE A 9 -13.02 -1.32 12.38
N GLY A 10 -12.76 -1.96 11.23
CA GLY A 10 -13.71 -2.88 10.61
C GLY A 10 -14.07 -4.07 11.51
N ILE A 11 -13.05 -4.71 12.10
CA ILE A 11 -13.22 -5.81 13.06
C ILE A 11 -14.03 -5.34 14.27
N MET A 12 -13.66 -4.20 14.87
CA MET A 12 -14.35 -3.66 16.05
C MET A 12 -15.84 -3.40 15.77
N VAL A 13 -16.18 -2.80 14.62
CA VAL A 13 -17.58 -2.57 14.24
C VAL A 13 -18.32 -3.89 14.04
N GLN A 14 -17.70 -4.87 13.38
CA GLN A 14 -18.30 -6.18 13.17
C GLN A 14 -18.55 -6.92 14.49
N GLU A 15 -17.55 -7.00 15.37
CA GLU A 15 -17.63 -7.64 16.68
C GLU A 15 -18.66 -6.93 17.57
N PHE A 16 -18.71 -5.60 17.54
CA PHE A 16 -19.71 -4.82 18.27
C PHE A 16 -21.14 -5.19 17.86
N VAL A 17 -21.42 -5.30 16.56
CA VAL A 17 -22.74 -5.72 16.07
C VAL A 17 -23.06 -7.16 16.49
N GLN A 18 -22.09 -8.08 16.41
CA GLN A 18 -22.29 -9.47 16.83
C GLN A 18 -22.64 -9.57 18.32
N LEU A 19 -21.88 -8.89 19.18
CA LEU A 19 -22.12 -8.83 20.62
C LEU A 19 -23.46 -8.17 20.95
N TYR A 20 -23.84 -7.11 20.22
CA TYR A 20 -25.12 -6.44 20.39
C TYR A 20 -26.31 -7.39 20.12
N HIS A 21 -26.14 -8.34 19.18
CA HIS A 21 -27.12 -9.37 18.88
C HIS A 21 -27.05 -10.60 19.82
N GLY A 22 -26.19 -10.57 20.84
CA GLY A 22 -26.04 -11.65 21.81
C GLY A 22 -25.17 -12.82 21.35
N ALA A 23 -24.38 -12.66 20.29
CA ALA A 23 -23.41 -13.68 19.88
C ALA A 23 -22.24 -13.76 20.87
N GLU A 24 -21.69 -14.96 21.06
CA GLU A 24 -20.42 -15.18 21.75
C GLU A 24 -19.27 -15.20 20.73
N LEU A 25 -18.21 -14.45 21.01
CA LEU A 25 -17.02 -14.38 20.16
C LEU A 25 -15.99 -15.43 20.59
N ALA A 26 -15.34 -16.05 19.60
CA ALA A 26 -14.22 -16.94 19.86
C ALA A 26 -13.03 -16.13 20.41
N PRO A 27 -12.32 -16.63 21.44
CA PRO A 27 -11.16 -15.94 21.98
C PRO A 27 -10.01 -15.93 20.96
N LEU A 28 -9.27 -14.83 20.91
CA LEU A 28 -8.05 -14.73 20.10
C LEU A 28 -6.95 -15.64 20.65
N ARG A 29 -6.30 -16.40 19.75
CA ARG A 29 -5.20 -17.31 20.09
C ARG A 29 -3.94 -16.58 20.57
N ILE A 30 -3.66 -15.43 19.98
CA ILE A 30 -2.51 -14.57 20.29
C ILE A 30 -2.97 -13.12 20.41
N GLN A 31 -2.16 -12.28 21.03
CA GLN A 31 -2.39 -10.86 21.25
C GLN A 31 -1.28 -10.02 20.63
N TYR A 32 -1.50 -8.70 20.51
CA TYR A 32 -0.56 -7.81 19.83
C TYR A 32 0.83 -7.80 20.47
N LYS A 33 0.90 -7.99 21.80
CA LYS A 33 2.16 -8.14 22.54
C LYS A 33 2.99 -9.33 22.05
N ASP A 34 2.33 -10.42 21.64
CA ASP A 34 2.99 -11.64 21.19
C ASP A 34 3.56 -11.42 19.78
N TYR A 35 2.80 -10.71 18.93
CA TYR A 35 3.29 -10.25 17.62
C TYR A 35 4.49 -9.30 17.77
N ALA A 36 4.44 -8.32 18.67
CA ALA A 36 5.54 -7.39 18.91
C ALA A 36 6.80 -8.09 19.42
N ALA A 37 6.65 -9.04 20.36
CA ALA A 37 7.76 -9.85 20.85
C ALA A 37 8.36 -10.75 19.74
N TRP A 38 7.50 -11.34 18.89
CA TRP A 38 7.92 -12.12 17.73
C TRP A 38 8.71 -11.27 16.71
N GLN A 39 8.24 -10.05 16.41
CA GLN A 39 8.90 -9.16 15.46
C GLN A 39 10.31 -8.75 15.94
N GLN A 40 10.51 -8.63 17.25
CA GLN A 40 11.80 -8.28 17.86
C GLN A 40 12.75 -9.47 18.04
N ALA A 41 12.31 -10.70 17.79
CA ALA A 41 13.15 -11.88 17.98
C ALA A 41 14.33 -11.89 16.99
N GLU A 42 15.51 -12.36 17.43
CA GLU A 42 16.75 -12.38 16.62
C GLU A 42 16.59 -13.10 15.28
N VAL A 43 15.80 -14.18 15.25
CA VAL A 43 15.51 -14.93 14.03
C VAL A 43 14.80 -14.06 12.97
N GLN A 44 13.95 -13.11 13.41
CA GLN A 44 13.36 -12.14 12.49
C GLN A 44 14.38 -11.11 12.02
N SER A 45 15.29 -10.67 12.90
CA SER A 45 16.36 -9.74 12.53
C SER A 45 17.21 -10.24 11.36
N GLU A 46 17.58 -11.52 11.34
CA GLU A 46 18.35 -12.10 10.20
C GLU A 46 17.52 -12.22 8.91
N ARG A 47 16.21 -12.50 9.02
CA ARG A 47 15.31 -12.50 7.86
C ARG A 47 15.13 -11.10 7.28
N LEU A 48 15.04 -10.09 8.15
CA LEU A 48 14.87 -8.69 7.80
C LEU A 48 16.05 -8.15 7.02
N LYS A 49 17.30 -8.59 7.28
CA LYS A 49 18.48 -8.14 6.51
C LYS A 49 18.35 -8.34 4.99
N LYS A 50 17.68 -9.40 4.54
CA LYS A 50 17.44 -9.63 3.10
C LYS A 50 16.42 -8.65 2.54
N GLN A 51 15.36 -8.37 3.29
CA GLN A 51 14.32 -7.42 2.89
C GLN A 51 14.83 -5.97 2.94
N GLU A 52 15.63 -5.65 3.95
CA GLU A 52 16.39 -4.41 4.07
C GLU A 52 17.27 -4.18 2.85
N ALA A 53 18.07 -5.18 2.45
CA ALA A 53 18.93 -5.08 1.27
C ALA A 53 18.14 -4.75 0.00
N TYR A 54 16.96 -5.37 -0.19
CA TYR A 54 16.07 -5.04 -1.30
C TYR A 54 15.64 -3.57 -1.27
N TRP A 55 15.19 -3.05 -0.13
CA TRP A 55 14.76 -1.65 -0.04
C TRP A 55 15.91 -0.66 -0.19
N LEU A 56 17.09 -0.97 0.34
CA LEU A 56 18.30 -0.18 0.13
C LEU A 56 18.71 -0.16 -1.35
N GLU A 57 18.53 -1.26 -2.08
CA GLU A 57 18.76 -1.32 -3.52
C GLU A 57 17.72 -0.48 -4.29
N VAL A 58 16.42 -0.63 -3.99
CA VAL A 58 15.33 0.15 -4.62
C VAL A 58 15.49 1.66 -4.39
N CYS A 59 15.93 2.04 -3.19
CA CYS A 59 16.18 3.42 -2.79
C CYS A 59 17.63 3.87 -3.04
N SER A 60 18.42 3.08 -3.77
CA SER A 60 19.78 3.48 -4.15
C SER A 60 19.77 4.59 -5.21
N GLY A 61 20.89 5.29 -5.29
CA GLY A 61 21.07 6.41 -6.22
C GLY A 61 20.29 7.66 -5.81
N GLU A 62 19.89 8.45 -6.80
CA GLU A 62 19.07 9.64 -6.58
C GLU A 62 17.62 9.25 -6.28
N ILE A 63 17.06 9.81 -5.20
CA ILE A 63 15.66 9.60 -4.82
C ILE A 63 14.83 10.74 -5.43
N PRO A 64 13.89 10.46 -6.34
CA PRO A 64 13.13 11.50 -7.01
C PRO A 64 12.21 12.24 -6.02
N VAL A 65 12.30 13.57 -6.01
CA VAL A 65 11.33 14.43 -5.33
C VAL A 65 10.23 14.76 -6.31
N LEU A 66 8.99 14.36 -6.01
CA LEU A 66 7.84 14.63 -6.87
C LEU A 66 7.56 16.14 -6.96
N ASN A 67 7.63 16.68 -8.18
CA ASN A 67 7.44 18.10 -8.47
C ASN A 67 6.09 18.34 -9.18
N LEU A 68 4.99 18.25 -8.43
CA LEU A 68 3.68 18.58 -8.95
C LEU A 68 3.50 20.09 -9.12
N PRO A 69 2.83 20.56 -10.19
CA PRO A 69 2.41 21.95 -10.29
C PRO A 69 1.40 22.24 -9.19
N THR A 70 1.69 23.24 -8.36
CA THR A 70 0.80 23.68 -7.27
C THR A 70 0.33 25.10 -7.51
N ASP A 71 -0.93 25.38 -7.15
CA ASP A 71 -1.53 26.71 -7.31
C ASP A 71 -0.85 27.79 -6.45
N TYR A 72 -0.21 27.37 -5.35
CA TYR A 72 0.49 28.25 -4.40
C TYR A 72 1.90 27.73 -4.11
N ALA A 73 2.77 28.62 -3.62
CA ALA A 73 4.10 28.25 -3.18
C ALA A 73 4.05 27.22 -2.03
N ARG A 74 4.92 26.20 -2.09
CA ARG A 74 5.03 25.18 -1.05
C ARG A 74 5.48 25.84 0.27
N PRO A 75 4.71 25.70 1.37
CA PRO A 75 5.11 26.26 2.67
C PRO A 75 6.39 25.60 3.19
N ALA A 76 7.22 26.38 3.90
CA ALA A 76 8.45 25.87 4.53
C ALA A 76 8.18 24.84 5.65
N VAL A 77 7.00 24.94 6.30
CA VAL A 77 6.54 24.01 7.33
C VAL A 77 5.35 23.23 6.79
N LYS A 78 5.36 21.90 6.96
CA LYS A 78 4.29 21.01 6.50
C LYS A 78 2.95 21.43 7.12
N SER A 79 1.95 21.68 6.27
CA SER A 79 0.56 21.90 6.67
C SER A 79 -0.23 20.61 6.54
N PHE A 80 -1.17 20.38 7.47
CA PHE A 80 -2.11 19.26 7.45
C PHE A 80 -3.54 19.68 7.09
N LYS A 81 -3.76 20.96 6.75
CA LYS A 81 -5.06 21.41 6.24
C LYS A 81 -5.28 20.79 4.86
N GLY A 82 -6.40 20.10 4.68
CA GLY A 82 -6.77 19.44 3.43
C GLY A 82 -8.26 19.56 3.15
N ASN A 83 -8.65 19.18 1.94
CA ASN A 83 -10.03 19.04 1.52
C ASN A 83 -10.15 17.75 0.67
N THR A 84 -11.35 17.22 0.50
CA THR A 84 -11.61 16.01 -0.26
C THR A 84 -12.44 16.34 -1.49
N PHE A 85 -12.02 15.82 -2.65
CA PHE A 85 -12.80 15.84 -3.88
C PHE A 85 -13.07 14.39 -4.29
N GLU A 86 -14.33 14.09 -4.55
CA GLU A 86 -14.78 12.75 -4.93
C GLU A 86 -15.27 12.74 -6.37
N PHE A 87 -14.94 11.67 -7.09
CA PHE A 87 -15.48 11.40 -8.42
C PHE A 87 -15.80 9.92 -8.55
N VAL A 88 -16.73 9.61 -9.44
CA VAL A 88 -17.22 8.24 -9.65
C VAL A 88 -16.76 7.73 -11.01
N ILE A 89 -16.17 6.54 -11.02
CA ILE A 89 -15.95 5.76 -12.23
C ILE A 89 -17.20 4.93 -12.47
N ASP A 90 -17.89 5.17 -13.59
CA ASP A 90 -19.10 4.44 -13.94
C ASP A 90 -18.84 2.92 -14.11
N ARG A 91 -19.93 2.16 -14.10
CA ARG A 91 -19.89 0.70 -14.17
C ARG A 91 -19.16 0.19 -15.42
N GLN A 92 -19.39 0.79 -16.58
CA GLN A 92 -18.78 0.35 -17.84
C GLN A 92 -17.26 0.51 -17.79
N ARG A 93 -16.77 1.65 -17.31
CA ARG A 93 -15.33 1.89 -17.12
C ARG A 93 -14.73 0.98 -16.05
N SER A 94 -15.43 0.75 -14.94
CA SER A 94 -14.98 -0.15 -13.88
C SER A 94 -14.84 -1.60 -14.38
N GLU A 95 -15.80 -2.08 -15.18
CA GLU A 95 -15.74 -3.40 -15.81
C GLU A 95 -14.57 -3.48 -16.80
N GLY A 96 -14.34 -2.44 -17.61
CA GLY A 96 -13.17 -2.36 -18.50
C GLY A 96 -11.83 -2.45 -17.77
N LEU A 97 -11.68 -1.76 -16.63
CA LEU A 97 -10.47 -1.85 -15.81
C LEU A 97 -10.24 -3.25 -15.22
N ARG A 98 -11.32 -3.93 -14.80
CA ARG A 98 -11.25 -5.32 -14.31
C ARG A 98 -10.90 -6.30 -15.42
N GLN A 99 -11.43 -6.10 -16.62
CA GLN A 99 -11.06 -6.89 -17.79
C GLN A 99 -9.60 -6.69 -18.17
N LEU A 100 -9.11 -5.45 -18.14
CA LEU A 100 -7.69 -5.16 -18.37
C LEU A 100 -6.82 -5.91 -17.36
N ALA A 101 -7.13 -5.82 -16.06
CA ALA A 101 -6.41 -6.54 -15.02
C ALA A 101 -6.38 -8.07 -15.28
N ALA A 102 -7.52 -8.64 -15.68
CA ALA A 102 -7.61 -10.06 -16.02
C ALA A 102 -6.76 -10.43 -17.24
N GLN A 103 -6.79 -9.62 -18.30
CA GLN A 103 -6.02 -9.84 -19.53
C GLN A 103 -4.52 -9.73 -19.29
N THR A 104 -4.08 -8.83 -18.41
CA THR A 104 -2.67 -8.65 -18.04
C THR A 104 -2.22 -9.61 -16.93
N GLY A 105 -3.12 -10.43 -16.35
CA GLY A 105 -2.80 -11.26 -15.19
C GLY A 105 -2.29 -10.43 -14.00
N THR A 106 -2.89 -9.27 -13.78
CA THR A 106 -2.59 -8.34 -12.67
C THR A 106 -3.81 -8.14 -11.78
N THR A 107 -3.63 -7.43 -10.68
CA THR A 107 -4.75 -6.99 -9.85
C THR A 107 -5.28 -5.64 -10.32
N LEU A 108 -6.54 -5.32 -9.98
CA LEU A 108 -7.09 -3.99 -10.21
C LEU A 108 -6.23 -2.90 -9.52
N TYR A 109 -5.65 -3.21 -8.36
CA TYR A 109 -4.71 -2.32 -7.68
C TYR A 109 -3.51 -1.98 -8.57
N MET A 110 -2.85 -2.97 -9.19
CA MET A 110 -1.69 -2.72 -10.05
C MET A 110 -2.06 -1.84 -11.24
N VAL A 111 -3.22 -2.09 -11.87
CA VAL A 111 -3.71 -1.26 -13.00
C VAL A 111 -3.96 0.19 -12.55
N LEU A 112 -4.60 0.39 -11.40
CA LEU A 112 -4.87 1.72 -10.87
C LEU A 112 -3.59 2.42 -10.42
N LEU A 113 -2.62 1.70 -9.85
CA LEU A 113 -1.31 2.24 -9.51
C LEU A 113 -0.58 2.70 -10.77
N SER A 114 -0.56 1.89 -11.84
CA SER A 114 0.02 2.28 -13.13
C SER A 114 -0.65 3.53 -13.68
N ALA A 115 -1.99 3.60 -13.66
CA ALA A 115 -2.71 4.79 -14.12
C ALA A 115 -2.37 6.03 -13.27
N TYR A 116 -2.24 5.86 -11.95
CA TYR A 116 -1.92 6.93 -11.03
C TYR A 116 -0.49 7.44 -11.18
N THR A 117 0.51 6.57 -11.30
CA THR A 117 1.90 6.98 -11.55
C THR A 117 2.07 7.61 -12.94
N THR A 118 1.33 7.14 -13.96
CA THR A 118 1.26 7.82 -15.26
C THR A 118 0.65 9.21 -15.12
N LEU A 119 -0.43 9.38 -14.34
CA LEU A 119 -1.01 10.70 -14.06
C LEU A 119 0.03 11.63 -13.43
N LEU A 120 0.71 11.18 -12.37
CA LEU A 120 1.74 11.96 -11.69
C LEU A 120 2.87 12.36 -12.66
N SER A 121 3.33 11.42 -13.48
CA SER A 121 4.33 11.67 -14.51
C SER A 121 3.90 12.73 -15.51
N LYS A 122 2.64 12.69 -15.99
CA LYS A 122 2.12 13.70 -16.91
C LYS A 122 2.02 15.10 -16.29
N TYR A 123 1.73 15.18 -15.00
CA TYR A 123 1.65 16.47 -14.29
C TYR A 123 3.03 17.04 -13.96
N SER A 124 3.97 16.20 -13.54
CA SER A 124 5.30 16.65 -13.09
C SER A 124 6.37 16.67 -14.19
N GLY A 125 6.13 15.98 -15.31
CA GLY A 125 7.14 15.75 -16.35
C GLY A 125 8.22 14.74 -15.94
N GLN A 126 8.05 14.02 -14.84
CA GLN A 126 9.03 13.07 -14.32
C GLN A 126 8.72 11.64 -14.76
N GLU A 127 9.76 10.86 -15.04
CA GLU A 127 9.64 9.44 -15.42
C GLU A 127 10.13 8.48 -14.33
N ASP A 128 10.42 8.98 -13.12
CA ASP A 128 10.74 8.19 -11.93
C ASP A 128 9.86 8.68 -10.77
N ILE A 129 8.94 7.83 -10.32
CA ILE A 129 7.86 8.20 -9.41
C ILE A 129 7.81 7.20 -8.25
N ILE A 130 7.81 7.72 -7.02
CA ILE A 130 7.61 6.94 -5.80
C ILE A 130 6.24 7.26 -5.21
N VAL A 131 5.41 6.22 -5.01
CA VAL A 131 4.11 6.33 -4.36
C VAL A 131 4.10 5.48 -3.09
N GLY A 132 3.78 6.11 -1.94
CA GLY A 132 3.55 5.39 -0.70
C GLY A 132 2.24 4.60 -0.76
N THR A 133 2.30 3.28 -0.57
CA THR A 133 1.11 2.42 -0.56
C THR A 133 0.94 1.75 0.80
N PRO A 134 -0.17 2.00 1.51
CA PRO A 134 -0.48 1.28 2.73
C PRO A 134 -0.86 -0.17 2.42
N ILE A 135 -0.30 -1.10 3.18
CA ILE A 135 -0.65 -2.53 3.18
C ILE A 135 -1.16 -2.92 4.56
N ALA A 136 -1.96 -3.98 4.65
CA ALA A 136 -2.57 -4.38 5.92
C ALA A 136 -1.56 -4.90 6.97
N GLY A 137 -0.39 -5.41 6.54
CA GLY A 137 0.65 -5.97 7.41
C GLY A 137 0.23 -7.22 8.20
N ARG A 138 -0.82 -7.93 7.74
CA ARG A 138 -1.41 -9.11 8.39
C ARG A 138 -1.19 -10.36 7.54
N ALA A 139 0.07 -10.72 7.33
CA ALA A 139 0.44 -11.84 6.45
C ALA A 139 0.04 -13.22 6.99
N HIS A 140 -0.23 -13.34 8.30
CA HIS A 140 -0.60 -14.60 8.95
C HIS A 140 -2.06 -14.60 9.42
N ALA A 141 -2.74 -15.74 9.31
CA ALA A 141 -4.17 -15.89 9.66
C ALA A 141 -4.47 -15.46 11.11
N ASP A 142 -3.60 -15.81 12.06
CA ASP A 142 -3.75 -15.43 13.47
C ASP A 142 -3.71 -13.91 13.72
N LEU A 143 -3.26 -13.11 12.74
CA LEU A 143 -3.24 -11.64 12.82
C LEU A 143 -4.50 -10.99 12.23
N GLN A 144 -5.32 -11.73 11.47
CA GLN A 144 -6.40 -11.12 10.68
C GLN A 144 -7.54 -10.57 11.53
N GLN A 145 -7.83 -11.18 12.68
CA GLN A 145 -8.90 -10.77 13.61
C GLN A 145 -8.37 -9.93 14.80
N MET A 146 -7.08 -9.63 14.82
CA MET A 146 -6.45 -8.96 15.96
C MET A 146 -6.60 -7.43 15.88
N LEU A 147 -7.03 -6.77 16.94
CA LEU A 147 -6.94 -5.31 17.01
C LEU A 147 -5.48 -4.87 17.23
N GLY A 148 -5.02 -3.90 16.45
CA GLY A 148 -3.65 -3.40 16.56
C GLY A 148 -3.23 -2.50 15.40
N MET A 149 -1.99 -2.03 15.45
CA MET A 149 -1.39 -1.23 14.37
C MET A 149 -0.50 -2.13 13.50
N PHE A 150 -1.08 -2.72 12.45
CA PHE A 150 -0.33 -3.60 11.54
C PHE A 150 0.01 -2.92 10.22
N VAL A 151 -0.69 -1.84 9.87
CA VAL A 151 -0.48 -1.17 8.58
C VAL A 151 0.97 -0.74 8.41
N ASN A 152 1.61 -1.28 7.37
CA ASN A 152 2.91 -0.82 6.89
C ASN A 152 2.70 0.01 5.61
N THR A 153 3.65 0.88 5.26
CA THR A 153 3.59 1.68 4.02
C THR A 153 4.81 1.39 3.17
N LEU A 154 4.58 0.86 1.96
CA LEU A 154 5.63 0.52 1.01
C LEU A 154 5.91 1.68 0.05
N ALA A 155 7.18 1.95 -0.23
CA ALA A 155 7.61 2.95 -1.20
C ALA A 155 7.64 2.34 -2.62
N MET A 156 6.52 2.46 -3.36
CA MET A 156 6.39 1.88 -4.70
C MET A 156 7.06 2.78 -5.74
N ARG A 157 8.35 2.55 -6.01
CA ARG A 157 9.12 3.23 -7.07
C ARG A 157 8.83 2.59 -8.44
N ASN A 158 8.43 3.40 -9.43
CA ASN A 158 8.12 2.94 -10.77
C ASN A 158 8.54 3.97 -11.82
N ALA A 159 8.81 3.50 -13.04
CA ALA A 159 9.29 4.35 -14.14
C ALA A 159 8.28 4.48 -15.30
N PRO A 160 7.25 5.37 -15.19
CA PRO A 160 6.21 5.57 -16.21
C PRO A 160 6.71 6.32 -17.47
N SER A 161 7.71 5.78 -18.14
CA SER A 161 8.33 6.41 -19.32
C SER A 161 7.36 6.52 -20.49
N GLY A 162 7.42 7.66 -21.21
CA GLY A 162 6.58 7.94 -22.38
C GLY A 162 6.82 7.04 -23.58
N GLU A 163 7.93 6.30 -23.61
CA GLU A 163 8.28 5.38 -24.69
C GLU A 163 7.60 4.00 -24.54
N LYS A 164 7.07 3.68 -23.34
CA LYS A 164 6.46 2.38 -23.05
C LYS A 164 4.98 2.37 -23.44
N SER A 165 4.50 1.24 -23.95
CA SER A 165 3.05 1.01 -24.01
C SER A 165 2.49 0.86 -22.59
N PHE A 166 1.24 1.25 -22.38
CA PHE A 166 0.61 1.10 -21.06
C PHE A 166 0.56 -0.36 -20.61
N HIS A 167 0.35 -1.31 -21.53
CA HIS A 167 0.36 -2.73 -21.22
C HIS A 167 1.73 -3.20 -20.71
N ALA A 168 2.83 -2.79 -21.35
CA ALA A 168 4.18 -3.12 -20.89
C ALA A 168 4.44 -2.51 -19.50
N TYR A 169 4.01 -1.26 -19.30
CA TYR A 169 4.17 -0.59 -18.01
C TYR A 169 3.38 -1.26 -16.87
N VAL A 170 2.17 -1.76 -17.14
CA VAL A 170 1.39 -2.53 -16.15
C VAL A 170 2.11 -3.81 -15.72
N GLN A 171 2.85 -4.48 -16.62
CA GLN A 171 3.66 -5.65 -16.24
C GLN A 171 4.86 -5.27 -15.37
N GLU A 172 5.54 -4.17 -15.68
CA GLU A 172 6.63 -3.66 -14.83
C GLU A 172 6.12 -3.30 -13.42
N VAL A 173 4.99 -2.61 -13.32
CA VAL A 173 4.36 -2.29 -12.03
C VAL A 173 3.97 -3.57 -11.27
N LYS A 174 3.51 -4.61 -11.97
CA LYS A 174 3.24 -5.92 -11.36
C LYS A 174 4.51 -6.52 -10.76
N GLU A 175 5.61 -6.57 -11.51
CA GLU A 175 6.89 -7.11 -11.03
C GLU A 175 7.40 -6.35 -9.81
N ASN A 176 7.39 -5.01 -9.87
CA ASN A 176 7.79 -4.16 -8.76
C ASN A 176 6.91 -4.37 -7.53
N ALA A 177 5.58 -4.48 -7.72
CA ALA A 177 4.64 -4.71 -6.63
C ALA A 177 4.81 -6.08 -5.98
N LEU A 178 5.03 -7.14 -6.76
CA LEU A 178 5.28 -8.47 -6.22
C LEU A 178 6.58 -8.49 -5.40
N ARG A 179 7.67 -7.92 -5.92
CA ARG A 179 8.93 -7.80 -5.18
C ARG A 179 8.75 -6.97 -3.90
N ALA A 180 7.99 -5.88 -3.95
CA ALA A 180 7.68 -5.07 -2.77
C ALA A 180 6.90 -5.89 -1.72
N TYR A 181 5.92 -6.69 -2.13
CA TYR A 181 5.16 -7.56 -1.22
C TYR A 181 5.99 -8.70 -0.64
N GLU A 182 6.94 -9.26 -1.39
CA GLU A 182 7.88 -10.26 -0.87
C GLU A 182 8.80 -9.71 0.22
N ASN A 183 9.00 -8.39 0.25
CA ASN A 183 9.89 -7.67 1.17
C ASN A 183 9.12 -6.73 2.12
N GLN A 184 7.85 -7.02 2.40
CA GLN A 184 6.94 -6.12 3.11
C GLN A 184 7.10 -6.06 4.64
N ASP A 185 7.96 -6.91 5.21
CA ASP A 185 8.16 -7.02 6.65
C ASP A 185 9.24 -6.06 7.18
N TYR A 186 10.01 -5.41 6.29
CA TYR A 186 10.95 -4.32 6.62
C TYR A 186 10.26 -2.96 6.71
#